data_AF-A0A437D3S0-F1
#
_entry.id   AF-A0A437D3S0-F1
#
_cell.length_a   1.000
_cell.length_b   1.000
_cell.length_c   1.000
_cell.angle_alpha   90.00
_cell.angle_beta   90.00
_cell.angle_gamma   90.00
#
_symmetry.space_group_name_H-M   'P 1'
#
loop_
_entity.id
_entity.type
_entity.pdbx_description
1 polymer ?
#
loop_
_entity_poly.entity_id
_entity_poly.type
_entity_poly.pdbx_seq_one_letter_code
_entity_poly.pdbx_strand_id
1 'polypeptide(L)'
;MFLGSIRSKRRSRRSDGGGSGALLSLALLVVLTRTGDPAAAQKRTGSEKVPVLNIAVILGRTRYISDRDIRALWSKEDPIDVNVVTLLVNETDPKSIITHMCDLMSGTKIHGVVFGDGTDQEAIAQILDFISSQTLIPILGIHGGSSMIMADKVRGAV
;
A
#
# COMPACT_ATOMS: atom_id res chain seq x y z
N MET A 1 55.41 -13.39 18.76
CA MET A 1 56.09 -14.03 19.92
C MET A 1 55.33 -13.66 21.20
N PHE A 2 54.83 -14.71 21.87
CA PHE A 2 54.49 -14.88 23.30
C PHE A 2 53.76 -13.76 24.05
N LEU A 3 52.48 -13.95 24.40
CA LEU A 3 51.97 -14.64 25.61
C LEU A 3 52.32 -13.90 26.91
N GLY A 4 51.31 -13.23 27.48
CA GLY A 4 51.33 -12.69 28.84
C GLY A 4 50.10 -13.15 29.62
N SER A 5 50.26 -14.28 30.31
CA SER A 5 49.31 -14.88 31.25
C SER A 5 49.10 -13.98 32.48
N ILE A 6 47.85 -13.70 32.87
CA ILE A 6 47.55 -13.20 34.21
C ILE A 6 46.80 -14.27 35.01
N ARG A 7 47.54 -14.77 36.00
CA ARG A 7 47.21 -15.83 36.94
C ARG A 7 46.53 -15.23 38.18
N SER A 8 45.31 -15.70 38.41
CA SER A 8 44.54 -15.80 39.67
C SER A 8 45.28 -15.53 41.00
N LYS A 9 44.69 -14.71 41.89
CA LYS A 9 44.38 -15.16 43.27
C LYS A 9 43.38 -14.29 44.06
N ARG A 10 42.43 -15.00 44.67
CA ARG A 10 41.31 -14.64 45.58
C ARG A 10 41.68 -13.82 46.83
N ARG A 11 40.71 -13.00 47.27
CA ARG A 11 40.42 -12.66 48.69
C ARG A 11 38.89 -12.48 48.81
N SER A 12 38.12 -13.49 49.23
CA SER A 12 37.76 -13.85 50.63
C SER A 12 37.05 -12.71 51.38
N ARG A 13 35.71 -12.69 51.37
CA ARG A 13 34.75 -13.00 52.47
C ARG A 13 34.04 -11.68 52.87
N ARG A 14 32.71 -11.59 52.98
CA ARG A 14 31.81 -12.31 53.90
C ARG A 14 30.38 -12.35 53.38
N SER A 15 29.72 -13.41 53.82
CA SER A 15 28.30 -13.74 53.68
C SER A 15 27.47 -12.99 54.72
N ASP A 16 26.29 -12.53 54.32
CA ASP A 16 25.06 -12.38 55.11
C ASP A 16 23.97 -12.09 54.08
N GLY A 17 22.80 -12.72 54.00
CA GLY A 17 22.05 -13.54 54.93
C GLY A 17 20.59 -13.28 54.60
N GLY A 18 19.82 -14.32 54.26
CA GLY A 18 18.36 -14.29 54.27
C GLY A 18 17.65 -13.77 53.02
N GLY A 19 16.97 -14.66 52.30
CA GLY A 19 16.10 -14.27 51.20
C GLY A 19 15.43 -15.43 50.48
N SER A 20 14.95 -16.43 51.23
CA SER A 20 14.20 -17.60 50.75
C SER A 20 12.79 -17.21 50.25
N GLY A 21 12.71 -16.26 49.32
CA GLY A 21 11.47 -15.78 48.69
C GLY A 21 11.62 -15.55 47.19
N ALA A 22 12.83 -15.24 46.71
CA ALA A 22 13.08 -15.00 45.29
C ALA A 22 12.98 -16.28 44.43
N LEU A 23 13.39 -17.43 44.97
CA LEU A 23 13.39 -18.70 44.24
C LEU A 23 11.97 -19.27 44.05
N LEU A 24 11.08 -19.09 45.03
CA LEU A 24 9.68 -19.49 44.94
C LEU A 24 8.90 -18.61 43.94
N SER A 25 9.23 -17.32 43.88
CA SER A 25 8.63 -16.38 42.92
C SER A 25 9.03 -16.70 41.47
N LEU A 26 10.31 -17.00 41.23
CA LEU A 26 10.76 -17.42 39.89
C LEU A 26 10.17 -18.77 39.49
N ALA A 27 10.08 -19.73 40.43
CA ALA A 27 9.48 -21.03 40.14
C ALA A 27 7.98 -20.91 39.78
N LEU A 28 7.23 -20.04 40.47
CA LEU A 28 5.82 -19.79 40.16
C LEU A 28 5.64 -19.13 38.78
N LEU A 29 6.49 -18.17 38.43
CA LEU A 29 6.52 -17.53 37.10
C LEU A 29 6.88 -18.54 35.98
N VAL A 30 7.79 -19.47 36.24
CA VAL A 30 8.18 -20.52 35.28
C VAL A 30 7.08 -21.58 35.13
N VAL A 31 6.31 -21.87 36.18
CA VAL A 31 5.16 -22.79 36.11
C VAL A 31 3.98 -22.13 35.40
N LEU A 32 3.68 -20.86 35.69
CA LEU A 32 2.62 -20.10 35.00
C LEU A 32 2.91 -19.90 33.51
N THR A 33 4.19 -19.84 33.11
CA THR A 33 4.59 -19.77 31.69
C THR A 33 4.66 -21.13 31.00
N ARG A 34 4.62 -22.26 31.75
CA ARG A 34 4.60 -23.61 31.18
C ARG A 34 3.22 -24.23 31.01
N THR A 35 2.19 -23.71 31.68
CA THR A 35 0.79 -24.14 31.49
C THR A 35 0.01 -23.23 30.54
N GLY A 36 0.68 -22.33 29.83
CA GLY A 36 0.08 -21.61 28.71
C GLY A 36 -0.06 -22.56 27.53
N ASP A 37 -1.22 -23.20 27.41
CA ASP A 37 -1.59 -24.00 26.26
C ASP A 37 -1.22 -23.28 24.95
N PRO A 38 -0.48 -23.91 24.01
CA PRO A 38 -0.29 -23.39 22.66
C PRO A 38 -1.56 -23.60 21.82
N ALA A 39 -2.74 -23.40 22.41
CA ALA A 39 -4.05 -23.59 21.79
C ALA A 39 -4.74 -22.25 21.47
N ALA A 40 -4.04 -21.12 21.65
CA ALA A 40 -4.41 -19.84 21.04
C ALA A 40 -3.56 -19.56 19.79
N ALA A 41 -3.27 -20.60 19.00
CA ALA A 41 -3.17 -20.40 17.56
C ALA A 41 -4.58 -19.98 17.12
N GLN A 42 -4.82 -18.67 17.15
CA GLN A 42 -5.96 -18.00 16.55
C GLN A 42 -6.13 -18.61 15.16
N LYS A 43 -7.01 -19.60 15.07
CA LYS A 43 -7.50 -20.15 13.82
C LYS A 43 -8.19 -18.97 13.18
N ARG A 44 -7.46 -18.24 12.34
CA ARG A 44 -8.01 -17.23 11.43
C ARG A 44 -8.88 -18.03 10.45
N THR A 45 -10.06 -18.44 10.89
CA THR A 45 -11.18 -18.74 10.03
C THR A 45 -11.76 -17.41 9.56
N GLY A 46 -10.91 -16.58 8.96
CA GLY A 46 -11.37 -15.61 8.00
C GLY A 46 -11.20 -16.31 6.68
N SER A 47 -12.27 -16.52 5.93
CA SER A 47 -12.14 -16.56 4.47
C SER A 47 -11.27 -15.36 4.12
N GLU A 48 -10.00 -15.59 3.76
CA GLU A 48 -9.06 -14.54 3.42
C GLU A 48 -9.63 -13.90 2.17
N LYS A 49 -10.44 -12.85 2.35
CA LYS A 49 -11.01 -12.09 1.24
C LYS A 49 -9.82 -11.53 0.52
N VAL A 50 -9.52 -12.12 -0.64
CA VAL A 50 -8.50 -11.61 -1.57
C VAL A 50 -8.76 -10.10 -1.72
N PRO A 51 -7.77 -9.24 -1.44
CA PRO A 51 -7.97 -7.81 -1.56
C PRO A 51 -8.30 -7.49 -3.02
N VAL A 52 -9.41 -6.78 -3.22
CA VAL A 52 -9.86 -6.36 -4.55
C VAL A 52 -9.34 -4.95 -4.84
N LEU A 53 -8.57 -4.82 -5.92
CA LEU A 53 -8.03 -3.56 -6.41
C LEU A 53 -8.90 -3.04 -7.55
N ASN A 54 -9.69 -2.00 -7.27
CA ASN A 54 -10.45 -1.30 -8.32
C ASN A 54 -9.56 -0.31 -9.09
N ILE A 55 -9.37 -0.56 -10.39
CA ILE A 55 -8.67 0.32 -11.32
C ILE A 55 -9.66 0.87 -12.33
N ALA A 56 -9.72 2.18 -12.47
CA ALA A 56 -10.51 2.81 -13.51
C ALA A 56 -9.67 3.04 -14.77
N VAL A 57 -10.27 2.80 -15.93
CA VAL A 57 -9.65 3.07 -17.23
C VAL A 57 -10.56 4.04 -17.98
N ILE A 58 -10.09 5.27 -18.15
CA ILE A 58 -10.83 6.35 -18.79
C ILE A 58 -10.23 6.63 -20.16
N LEU A 59 -11.09 6.59 -21.17
CA LEU A 59 -10.73 6.76 -22.57
C LEU A 59 -11.44 8.00 -23.11
N GLY A 60 -10.68 9.07 -23.34
CA GLY A 60 -11.19 10.37 -23.80
C GLY A 60 -11.04 10.55 -25.30
N ARG A 61 -12.12 10.64 -26.07
CA ARG A 61 -12.06 10.80 -27.55
C ARG A 61 -11.24 9.70 -28.25
N THR A 62 -11.08 8.54 -27.62
CA THR A 62 -10.38 7.38 -28.15
C THR A 62 -11.36 6.22 -28.38
N ARG A 63 -10.88 5.16 -29.03
CA ARG A 63 -11.68 3.95 -29.25
C ARG A 63 -11.94 3.22 -27.93
N TYR A 64 -13.16 2.72 -27.76
CA TYR A 64 -13.52 1.89 -26.61
C TYR A 64 -12.71 0.59 -26.57
N ILE A 65 -12.29 0.18 -25.38
CA ILE A 65 -11.63 -1.11 -25.10
C ILE A 65 -12.53 -1.86 -24.12
N SER A 66 -12.81 -3.14 -24.39
CA SER A 66 -13.69 -3.93 -23.52
C SER A 66 -12.98 -4.37 -22.25
N ASP A 67 -13.73 -4.47 -21.14
CA ASP A 67 -13.22 -4.98 -19.87
C ASP A 67 -12.56 -6.37 -20.01
N ARG A 68 -13.07 -7.19 -20.94
CA ARG A 68 -12.55 -8.53 -21.20
C ARG A 68 -11.13 -8.49 -21.76
N ASP A 69 -10.88 -7.57 -22.69
CA ASP A 69 -9.56 -7.43 -23.32
C ASP A 69 -8.54 -6.94 -22.31
N ILE A 70 -8.93 -6.03 -21.41
CA ILE A 70 -8.06 -5.53 -20.34
C ILE A 70 -7.80 -6.62 -19.30
N ARG A 71 -8.83 -7.37 -18.88
CA ARG A 71 -8.67 -8.49 -17.94
C ARG A 71 -7.82 -9.62 -18.52
N ALA A 72 -7.83 -9.82 -19.84
CA ALA A 72 -6.98 -10.81 -20.49
C ALA A 72 -5.47 -10.45 -20.41
N LEU A 73 -5.14 -9.18 -20.17
CA LEU A 73 -3.75 -8.75 -19.93
C LEU A 73 -3.28 -9.05 -18.51
N TRP A 74 -4.22 -9.25 -17.57
CA TRP A 74 -3.92 -9.58 -16.18
C TRP A 74 -3.89 -11.08 -15.98
N SER A 75 -2.80 -11.60 -15.43
CA SER A 75 -2.68 -13.02 -15.14
C SER A 75 -3.34 -13.37 -13.81
N LYS A 76 -3.99 -14.54 -13.75
CA LYS A 76 -4.70 -15.00 -12.54
C LYS A 76 -3.79 -15.49 -11.42
N GLU A 77 -2.47 -15.51 -11.63
CA GLU A 77 -1.51 -15.97 -10.61
C GLU A 77 -1.21 -14.91 -9.54
N ASP A 78 -1.63 -13.67 -9.72
CA ASP A 78 -1.41 -12.62 -8.72
C ASP A 78 -2.32 -12.82 -7.49
N PRO A 79 -1.80 -12.60 -6.27
CA PRO A 79 -2.56 -12.75 -5.02
C PRO A 79 -3.61 -11.64 -4.79
N ILE A 80 -3.82 -10.75 -5.77
CA ILE A 80 -4.70 -9.59 -5.71
C ILE A 80 -5.71 -9.73 -6.86
N ASP A 81 -7.00 -9.60 -6.53
CA ASP A 81 -8.05 -9.58 -7.55
C ASP A 81 -8.20 -8.16 -8.08
N VAL A 82 -8.10 -7.97 -9.40
CA VAL A 82 -8.19 -6.64 -10.03
C VAL A 82 -9.56 -6.48 -10.67
N ASN A 83 -10.30 -5.47 -10.20
CA ASN A 83 -11.55 -5.07 -10.82
C ASN A 83 -11.32 -3.84 -11.71
N VAL A 84 -11.54 -3.99 -13.01
CA VAL A 84 -11.40 -2.90 -13.98
C VAL A 84 -12.76 -2.27 -14.22
N VAL A 85 -12.81 -0.93 -14.15
CA VAL A 85 -13.98 -0.11 -14.47
C VAL A 85 -13.65 0.75 -15.69
N THR A 86 -14.22 0.46 -16.86
CA THR A 86 -14.00 1.26 -18.07
C THR A 86 -15.02 2.40 -18.21
N LEU A 87 -14.53 3.58 -18.59
CA LEU A 87 -15.36 4.77 -18.85
C LEU A 87 -14.90 5.41 -20.18
N LEU A 88 -15.85 5.65 -21.09
CA LEU A 88 -15.60 6.40 -22.31
C LEU A 88 -16.12 7.84 -22.12
N VAL A 89 -15.26 8.83 -22.36
CA VAL A 89 -15.62 10.25 -22.27
C VAL A 89 -15.42 10.93 -23.62
N ASN A 90 -16.44 11.66 -24.07
CA ASN A 90 -16.41 12.34 -25.37
C ASN A 90 -15.85 13.77 -25.26
N GLU A 91 -16.02 14.38 -24.09
CA GLU A 91 -15.60 15.74 -23.80
C GLU A 91 -14.39 15.71 -22.85
N THR A 92 -13.35 16.45 -23.23
CA THR A 92 -12.08 16.53 -22.51
C THR A 92 -11.81 17.95 -22.02
N ASP A 93 -12.85 18.76 -21.85
CA ASP A 93 -12.73 20.04 -21.18
C ASP A 93 -12.54 19.84 -19.66
N PRO A 94 -11.95 20.82 -18.94
CA PRO A 94 -11.60 20.66 -17.53
C PRO A 94 -12.79 20.32 -16.63
N LYS A 95 -13.97 20.88 -16.91
CA LYS A 95 -15.16 20.66 -16.10
C LYS A 95 -15.64 19.23 -16.27
N SER A 96 -15.72 18.74 -17.51
CA SER A 96 -16.17 17.38 -17.82
C SER A 96 -15.26 16.32 -17.21
N ILE A 97 -13.93 16.48 -17.32
CA ILE A 97 -12.96 15.54 -16.74
C ILE A 97 -13.09 15.47 -15.22
N ILE A 98 -13.14 16.62 -14.53
CA ILE A 98 -13.30 16.66 -13.08
C ILE A 98 -14.61 16.01 -12.66
N THR A 99 -15.70 16.32 -13.37
CA THR A 99 -17.03 15.76 -13.06
C THR A 99 -17.03 14.24 -13.20
N HIS A 100 -16.54 13.71 -14.34
CA HIS A 100 -16.47 12.27 -14.57
C HIS A 100 -15.59 11.54 -13.54
N MET A 101 -14.46 12.14 -13.15
CA MET A 101 -13.58 11.61 -12.11
C MET A 101 -14.29 11.59 -10.74
N CYS A 102 -14.95 12.68 -10.36
CA CYS A 102 -15.72 12.76 -9.13
C CYS A 102 -16.86 11.73 -9.10
N ASP A 103 -17.61 11.59 -10.19
CA ASP A 103 -18.72 10.63 -10.30
C ASP A 103 -18.21 9.19 -10.11
N LEU A 104 -17.13 8.84 -10.82
CA LEU A 104 -16.48 7.54 -10.73
C LEU A 104 -16.02 7.22 -9.30
N MET A 105 -15.38 8.20 -8.64
CA MET A 105 -14.89 8.07 -7.26
C MET A 105 -16.03 8.00 -6.23
N SER A 106 -17.17 8.62 -6.52
CA SER A 106 -18.35 8.57 -5.65
C SER A 106 -19.07 7.23 -5.72
N GLY A 107 -19.09 6.59 -6.90
CA GLY A 107 -19.80 5.33 -7.12
C GLY A 107 -19.02 4.09 -6.67
N THR A 108 -17.69 4.12 -6.78
CA THR A 108 -16.83 3.00 -6.42
C THR A 108 -15.53 3.48 -5.81
N LYS A 109 -14.99 2.72 -4.84
CA LYS A 109 -13.69 3.03 -4.25
C LYS A 109 -12.58 2.68 -5.24
N ILE A 110 -12.18 3.67 -6.05
CA ILE A 110 -11.07 3.57 -6.99
C ILE A 110 -9.73 3.66 -6.25
N HIS A 111 -8.77 2.83 -6.64
CA HIS A 111 -7.41 2.82 -6.08
C HIS A 111 -6.37 3.37 -7.05
N GLY A 112 -6.69 3.42 -8.34
CA GLY A 112 -5.84 3.98 -9.37
C GLY A 112 -6.63 4.26 -10.64
N VAL A 113 -6.18 5.23 -11.42
CA VAL A 113 -6.81 5.61 -12.69
C VAL A 113 -5.79 5.53 -13.80
N VAL A 114 -6.17 4.92 -14.91
CA VAL A 114 -5.46 4.98 -16.18
C VAL A 114 -6.26 5.90 -17.10
N PHE A 115 -5.62 6.90 -17.67
CA PHE A 115 -6.26 7.87 -18.53
C PHE A 115 -5.56 7.92 -19.88
N GLY A 116 -6.31 7.84 -20.97
CA GLY A 116 -5.78 8.07 -22.30
C GLY A 116 -6.75 8.91 -23.10
N ASP A 117 -6.23 9.92 -23.79
CA ASP A 117 -7.06 10.81 -24.61
C ASP A 117 -6.55 10.94 -26.04
N GLY A 118 -7.44 11.30 -26.95
CA GLY A 118 -7.13 11.55 -28.37
C GLY A 118 -6.78 13.01 -28.67
N THR A 119 -6.38 13.79 -27.66
CA THR A 119 -5.96 15.18 -27.84
C THR A 119 -4.44 15.28 -27.80
N ASP A 120 -3.89 16.39 -28.32
CA ASP A 120 -2.46 16.71 -28.22
C ASP A 120 -2.23 17.90 -27.27
N GLN A 121 -3.10 18.07 -26.27
CA GLN A 121 -3.07 19.20 -25.34
C GLN A 121 -2.52 18.79 -23.97
N GLU A 122 -1.41 19.40 -23.55
CA GLU A 122 -0.82 19.18 -22.21
C GLU A 122 -1.74 19.57 -21.05
N ALA A 123 -2.78 20.37 -21.32
CA ALA A 123 -3.76 20.80 -20.32
C ALA A 123 -4.40 19.60 -19.61
N ILE A 124 -4.60 18.49 -20.31
CA ILE A 124 -5.16 17.27 -19.73
C ILE A 124 -4.25 16.72 -18.64
N ALA A 125 -2.94 16.56 -18.90
CA ALA A 125 -1.99 16.12 -17.90
C ALA A 125 -2.00 17.03 -16.67
N GLN A 126 -2.08 18.35 -16.86
CA GLN A 126 -2.13 19.31 -15.75
C GLN A 126 -3.37 19.15 -14.87
N ILE A 127 -4.53 18.92 -15.48
CA ILE A 127 -5.78 18.66 -14.75
C ILE A 127 -5.68 17.34 -13.99
N LEU A 128 -5.13 16.29 -14.61
CA LEU A 128 -4.94 15.00 -13.94
C LEU A 128 -3.97 15.11 -12.76
N ASP A 129 -2.88 15.87 -12.87
CA ASP A 129 -1.97 16.16 -11.77
C ASP A 129 -2.67 16.93 -10.64
N PHE A 130 -3.50 17.92 -10.97
CA PHE A 130 -4.36 18.57 -9.99
C PHE A 130 -5.26 17.57 -9.26
N ILE A 131 -6.00 16.72 -9.99
CA ILE A 131 -6.90 15.74 -9.38
C ILE A 131 -6.14 14.73 -8.52
N SER A 132 -5.00 14.22 -9.00
CA SER A 132 -4.16 13.29 -8.24
C SER A 132 -3.69 13.92 -6.93
N SER A 133 -3.29 15.20 -6.95
CA SER A 133 -2.88 15.94 -5.75
C SER A 133 -4.02 16.14 -4.73
N GLN A 134 -5.27 16.28 -5.20
CA GLN A 134 -6.43 16.46 -4.32
C GLN A 134 -6.96 15.13 -3.77
N THR A 135 -6.82 14.05 -4.53
CA THR A 135 -7.45 12.76 -4.22
C THR A 135 -6.49 11.76 -3.59
N LEU A 136 -5.19 11.99 -3.75
CA LEU A 136 -4.12 11.04 -3.42
C LEU A 136 -4.26 9.70 -4.16
N ILE A 137 -5.04 9.67 -5.26
CA ILE A 137 -5.15 8.52 -6.15
C ILE A 137 -4.09 8.64 -7.24
N PRO A 138 -3.28 7.60 -7.49
CA PRO A 138 -2.33 7.59 -8.60
C PRO A 138 -3.07 7.58 -9.93
N ILE A 139 -2.69 8.50 -10.82
CA ILE A 139 -3.23 8.61 -12.17
C ILE A 139 -2.09 8.39 -13.18
N LEU A 140 -2.28 7.48 -14.12
CA LEU A 140 -1.33 7.17 -15.18
C LEU A 140 -1.88 7.59 -16.55
N GLY A 141 -1.24 8.56 -17.18
CA GLY A 141 -1.50 8.95 -18.57
C GLY A 141 -0.81 8.00 -19.56
N ILE A 142 -1.56 7.43 -20.51
CA ILE A 142 -1.03 6.42 -21.46
C ILE A 142 -1.06 6.86 -22.92
N HIS A 143 -1.84 7.89 -23.27
CA HIS A 143 -1.99 8.33 -24.66
C HIS A 143 -2.46 9.79 -24.77
N GLY A 144 -2.00 10.50 -25.80
CA GLY A 144 -2.39 11.89 -26.09
C GLY A 144 -1.88 12.88 -25.06
N GLY A 145 -2.67 13.91 -24.80
CA GLY A 145 -2.35 15.04 -23.92
C GLY A 145 -2.05 14.63 -22.49
N SER A 146 -2.72 13.58 -22.00
CA SER A 146 -2.48 13.00 -20.67
C SER A 146 -1.13 12.31 -20.52
N SER A 147 -0.49 11.90 -21.62
CA SER A 147 0.84 11.29 -21.62
C SER A 147 1.98 12.29 -21.88
N MET A 148 1.65 13.57 -22.07
CA MET A 148 2.66 14.61 -22.26
C MET A 148 3.41 14.88 -20.94
N ILE A 149 4.70 15.13 -21.05
CA ILE A 149 5.56 15.44 -19.90
C ILE A 149 5.27 16.87 -19.45
N MET A 150 4.88 17.02 -18.18
CA MET A 150 4.70 18.32 -17.56
C MET A 150 6.01 18.86 -16.99
N ALA A 151 6.13 20.19 -16.98
CA ALA A 151 7.18 20.85 -16.21
C ALA A 151 7.00 20.62 -14.70
N ASP A 152 8.09 20.78 -13.95
CA ASP A 152 8.07 20.60 -12.50
C ASP A 152 7.03 21.49 -11.83
N LYS A 153 6.35 20.91 -10.83
CA LYS A 153 5.42 21.63 -9.98
C LYS A 153 6.22 22.69 -9.22
N VAL A 154 6.05 23.97 -9.56
CA VAL A 154 6.63 25.08 -8.79
C VAL A 154 6.00 25.00 -7.39
N ARG A 155 6.77 24.54 -6.40
CA ARG A 155 6.35 24.65 -5.00
C ARG A 155 6.19 26.14 -4.74
N GLY A 156 4.96 26.58 -4.50
CA GLY A 156 4.70 27.98 -4.18
C GLY A 156 5.66 28.39 -3.05
N ALA A 157 6.48 29.41 -3.33
CA ALA A 157 7.06 30.20 -2.27
C ALA A 157 5.88 30.88 -1.58
N VAL A 158 5.50 30.33 -0.42
CA VAL A 158 4.61 30.96 0.54
C VAL A 158 5.48 31.69 1.55
#